data_AF-A0AAN0IIL6-F1
#
_entry.id   AF-A0AAN0IIL6-F1
#
_cell.length_a   1.000
_cell.length_b   1.000
_cell.length_c   1.000
_cell.angle_alpha   90.00
_cell.angle_beta   90.00
_cell.angle_gamma   90.00
#
_symmetry.space_group_name_H-M   'P 1'
#
loop_
_entity.id
_entity.type
_entity.pdbx_description
1 polymer ?
#
loop_
_entity_poly.entity_id
_entity_poly.type
_entity_poly.pdbx_seq_one_letter_code
_entity_poly.pdbx_strand_id
1 'polypeptide(L)'
;CKLLPDGRTLIVGGETNTLYLWDLGSGAPKVMSPLCSNATACYALAVSADGNSCFSCCSDGNIAMWDLRNREMTRLLRGHTDGASCVDIAPDGNKLWTGSLDATVRCWDLREGRQLQQQDFNSQIFSLGYCPTSDWLAVGMERSSVEVLRVSGPDKYQLHLHESCVLSLKFAHSGKWFITTGKDNLLNAWRTPYGASIFQMSESSSVLSCDISVDDCFIVTGSGDKKATVYEVIL
;
A
#
# COMPACT_ATOMS: atom_id res chain seq x y z
N CYS A 1 -9.31 -1.47 1.95
CA CYS A 1 -10.27 -0.89 0.99
C CYS A 1 -9.63 0.33 0.31
N LYS A 2 -10.15 0.78 -0.83
CA LYS A 2 -9.69 1.99 -1.54
C LYS A 2 -10.89 2.74 -2.13
N LEU A 3 -10.90 4.06 -1.97
CA LEU A 3 -11.90 4.95 -2.55
C LEU A 3 -11.45 5.37 -3.95
N LEU A 4 -12.38 5.45 -4.90
CA LEU A 4 -12.11 6.06 -6.20
C LEU A 4 -11.90 7.57 -6.05
N PRO A 5 -11.17 8.23 -6.98
CA PRO A 5 -10.90 9.66 -6.92
C PRO A 5 -12.15 10.55 -6.86
N ASP A 6 -13.28 10.08 -7.39
CA ASP A 6 -14.56 10.80 -7.35
C ASP A 6 -15.24 10.79 -5.97
N GLY A 7 -14.73 9.99 -5.03
CA GLY A 7 -15.30 9.81 -3.70
C GLY A 7 -16.63 9.05 -3.66
N ARG A 8 -17.09 8.49 -4.79
CA ARG A 8 -18.42 7.87 -4.93
C ARG A 8 -18.38 6.36 -4.94
N THR A 9 -17.22 5.75 -5.18
CA THR A 9 -17.11 4.29 -5.21
C THR A 9 -16.03 3.80 -4.26
N LEU A 10 -16.34 2.81 -3.43
CA LEU A 10 -15.39 2.14 -2.54
C LEU A 10 -15.17 0.70 -2.99
N ILE A 11 -13.90 0.30 -3.11
CA ILE A 11 -13.49 -1.08 -3.39
C ILE A 11 -13.01 -1.73 -2.09
N VAL A 12 -13.56 -2.89 -1.76
CA VAL A 12 -13.23 -3.67 -0.56
C VAL A 12 -12.73 -5.04 -0.98
N GLY A 13 -11.49 -5.35 -0.61
CA GLY A 13 -10.89 -6.68 -0.67
C GLY A 13 -10.53 -7.15 0.73
N GLY A 14 -10.22 -8.44 0.87
CA GLY A 14 -9.86 -9.07 2.14
C GLY A 14 -9.69 -10.57 1.98
N GLU A 15 -9.97 -11.34 3.05
CA GLU A 15 -9.85 -12.81 3.09
C GLU A 15 -10.97 -13.53 2.33
N THR A 16 -11.25 -13.10 1.10
CA THR A 16 -12.19 -13.73 0.18
C THR A 16 -11.66 -13.61 -1.24
N ASN A 17 -12.16 -14.47 -2.13
CA ASN A 17 -11.85 -14.42 -3.57
C ASN A 17 -12.56 -13.30 -4.33
N THR A 18 -13.35 -12.48 -3.63
CA THR A 18 -14.28 -11.50 -4.19
C THR A 18 -13.91 -10.09 -3.74
N LEU A 19 -13.79 -9.16 -4.67
CA LEU A 19 -13.71 -7.72 -4.38
C LEU A 19 -15.11 -7.12 -4.48
N TYR A 20 -15.56 -6.48 -3.41
CA TYR A 20 -16.86 -5.82 -3.34
C TYR A 20 -16.72 -4.35 -3.72
N LEU A 21 -17.55 -3.91 -4.65
CA LEU A 21 -17.67 -2.50 -5.03
C LEU A 21 -18.91 -1.92 -4.37
N TRP A 22 -18.78 -0.74 -3.80
CA TRP A 22 -19.86 -0.03 -3.12
C TRP A 22 -20.08 1.33 -3.77
N ASP A 23 -21.32 1.60 -4.19
CA ASP A 23 -21.77 2.94 -4.58
C ASP A 23 -22.14 3.73 -3.32
N LEU A 24 -21.48 4.86 -3.12
CA LEU A 24 -21.66 5.82 -2.04
C LEU A 24 -22.41 7.08 -2.49
N GLY A 25 -22.67 7.24 -3.79
CA GLY A 25 -23.30 8.43 -4.37
C GLY A 25 -24.83 8.44 -4.28
N SER A 26 -25.47 7.29 -4.07
CA SER A 26 -26.94 7.13 -4.06
C SER A 26 -27.60 7.24 -2.67
N GLY A 27 -26.93 7.90 -1.72
CA GLY A 27 -27.42 8.18 -0.36
C GLY A 27 -27.09 7.05 0.62
N ALA A 28 -27.70 5.87 0.43
CA ALA A 28 -27.35 4.68 1.21
C ALA A 28 -26.32 3.84 0.43
N PRO A 29 -25.22 3.37 1.07
CA PRO A 29 -24.23 2.52 0.40
C PRO A 29 -24.87 1.27 -0.21
N LYS A 30 -24.63 1.03 -1.50
CA LYS A 30 -25.17 -0.14 -2.22
C LYS A 30 -24.06 -0.98 -2.83
N VAL A 31 -24.15 -2.29 -2.64
CA VAL A 31 -23.24 -3.24 -3.30
C VAL A 31 -23.52 -3.27 -4.79
N MET A 32 -22.46 -3.06 -5.57
CA MET A 32 -22.43 -3.19 -7.02
C MET A 32 -22.00 -4.61 -7.39
N SER A 33 -21.99 -4.96 -8.68
CA SER A 33 -21.51 -6.28 -9.08
C SER A 33 -20.04 -6.45 -8.65
N PRO A 34 -19.70 -7.60 -8.05
CA PRO A 34 -18.36 -7.83 -7.53
C PRO A 34 -17.36 -8.16 -8.64
N LEU A 35 -16.07 -8.13 -8.30
CA LEU A 35 -14.99 -8.66 -9.12
C LEU A 35 -14.50 -9.97 -8.49
N CYS A 36 -14.56 -11.07 -9.25
CA CYS A 36 -14.22 -12.40 -8.72
C CYS A 36 -12.90 -12.89 -9.31
N SER A 37 -11.94 -13.22 -8.44
CA SER A 37 -10.66 -13.81 -8.80
C SER A 37 -10.62 -15.30 -8.44
N ASN A 38 -9.61 -16.01 -8.96
CA ASN A 38 -9.37 -17.40 -8.55
C ASN A 38 -8.54 -17.51 -7.25
N ALA A 39 -7.95 -16.40 -6.77
CA ALA A 39 -7.18 -16.39 -5.53
C ALA A 39 -8.11 -16.44 -4.33
N THR A 40 -7.64 -17.02 -3.22
CA THR A 40 -8.46 -17.20 -2.01
C THR A 40 -8.63 -15.93 -1.18
N ALA A 41 -7.70 -14.99 -1.31
CA ALA A 41 -7.71 -13.72 -0.60
C ALA A 41 -7.03 -12.60 -1.40
N CYS A 42 -7.35 -11.37 -1.03
CA CYS A 42 -6.72 -10.14 -1.49
C CYS A 42 -6.14 -9.38 -0.28
N TYR A 43 -4.83 -9.15 -0.29
CA TYR A 43 -4.13 -8.50 0.83
C TYR A 43 -4.00 -6.98 0.67
N ALA A 44 -3.89 -6.49 -0.56
CA ALA A 44 -3.76 -5.06 -0.83
C ALA A 44 -4.43 -4.65 -2.14
N LEU A 45 -4.80 -3.37 -2.21
CA LEU A 45 -5.45 -2.76 -3.36
C LEU A 45 -4.77 -1.43 -3.71
N ALA A 46 -4.66 -1.14 -5.00
CA ALA A 46 -4.37 0.19 -5.53
C ALA A 46 -5.37 0.54 -6.64
N VAL A 47 -5.65 1.83 -6.82
CA VAL A 47 -6.57 2.34 -7.85
C VAL A 47 -5.80 3.37 -8.67
N SER A 48 -5.94 3.31 -10.00
CA SER A 48 -5.31 4.29 -10.89
C SER A 48 -5.86 5.70 -10.65
N ALA A 49 -5.03 6.72 -10.91
CA ALA A 49 -5.41 8.12 -10.68
C ALA A 49 -6.62 8.58 -11.53
N ASP A 50 -6.86 7.93 -12.66
CA ASP A 50 -8.04 8.16 -13.51
C ASP A 50 -9.30 7.41 -13.04
N GLY A 51 -9.19 6.55 -12.00
CA GLY A 51 -10.29 5.77 -11.45
C GLY A 51 -10.76 4.61 -12.33
N ASN A 52 -10.07 4.30 -13.42
CA ASN A 52 -10.52 3.28 -14.39
C ASN A 52 -10.00 1.88 -14.09
N SER A 53 -8.87 1.76 -13.39
CA SER A 53 -8.21 0.49 -13.11
C SER A 53 -8.06 0.23 -11.61
N CYS A 54 -8.21 -1.03 -11.22
CA CYS A 54 -7.88 -1.51 -9.87
C CYS A 54 -6.83 -2.62 -9.96
N PHE A 55 -5.89 -2.60 -9.02
CA PHE A 55 -4.85 -3.60 -8.85
C PHE A 55 -5.08 -4.32 -7.52
N SER A 56 -5.20 -5.65 -7.55
CA SER A 56 -5.37 -6.45 -6.35
C SER A 56 -4.23 -7.42 -6.16
N CYS A 57 -3.57 -7.33 -5.02
CA CYS A 57 -2.52 -8.27 -4.61
C CYS A 57 -3.17 -9.53 -4.04
N CYS A 58 -2.94 -10.65 -4.71
CA CYS A 58 -3.56 -11.93 -4.38
C CYS A 58 -2.69 -12.77 -3.43
N SER A 59 -3.35 -13.65 -2.67
CA SER A 59 -2.68 -14.60 -1.77
C SER A 59 -1.79 -15.62 -2.48
N ASP A 60 -1.98 -15.84 -3.78
CA ASP A 60 -1.18 -16.72 -4.63
C ASP A 60 0.01 -16.02 -5.29
N GLY A 61 0.30 -14.76 -4.91
CA GLY A 61 1.39 -13.94 -5.43
C GLY A 61 1.05 -13.20 -6.73
N ASN A 62 -0.04 -13.54 -7.41
CA ASN A 62 -0.41 -12.83 -8.62
C ASN A 62 -0.95 -11.43 -8.30
N ILE A 63 -0.79 -10.50 -9.25
CA ILE A 63 -1.44 -9.18 -9.19
C ILE A 63 -2.51 -9.14 -10.27
N ALA A 64 -3.78 -9.12 -9.88
CA ALA A 64 -4.87 -8.99 -10.83
C ALA A 64 -5.15 -7.51 -11.15
N MET A 65 -5.24 -7.22 -12.44
CA MET A 65 -5.60 -5.92 -13.00
C MET A 65 -7.06 -5.97 -13.46
N TRP A 66 -7.84 -5.02 -13.01
CA TRP A 66 -9.28 -4.93 -13.28
C TRP A 66 -9.61 -3.65 -14.01
N ASP A 67 -10.41 -3.75 -15.07
CA ASP A 67 -11.13 -2.61 -15.63
C ASP A 67 -12.39 -2.41 -14.80
N LEU A 68 -12.49 -1.25 -14.13
CA LEU A 68 -13.61 -0.92 -13.25
C LEU A 68 -14.89 -0.52 -14.00
N ARG A 69 -14.76 -0.08 -15.25
CA ARG A 69 -15.89 0.29 -16.11
C ARG A 69 -16.58 -0.97 -16.65
N ASN A 70 -15.80 -1.91 -17.17
CA ASN A 70 -16.28 -3.16 -17.74
C ASN A 70 -16.43 -4.29 -16.69
N ARG A 71 -15.83 -4.11 -15.51
CA ARG A 71 -15.86 -5.04 -14.37
C ARG A 71 -15.28 -6.40 -14.71
N GLU A 72 -14.16 -6.38 -15.43
CA GLU A 72 -13.48 -7.57 -15.91
C GLU A 72 -11.99 -7.54 -15.54
N MET A 73 -11.41 -8.73 -15.39
CA MET A 73 -9.97 -8.87 -15.23
C MET A 73 -9.32 -8.69 -16.60
N THR A 74 -8.49 -7.66 -16.75
CA THR A 74 -7.80 -7.37 -18.02
C THR A 74 -6.45 -8.07 -18.12
N ARG A 75 -5.77 -8.25 -16.98
CA ARG A 75 -4.43 -8.86 -16.95
C ARG A 75 -4.16 -9.48 -15.59
N LEU A 76 -3.28 -10.48 -15.58
CA LEU A 76 -2.72 -11.06 -14.38
C LEU A 76 -1.20 -10.98 -14.44
N LEU A 77 -0.59 -10.18 -13.57
CA LEU A 77 0.86 -10.07 -13.46
C LEU A 77 1.36 -11.22 -12.60
N ARG A 78 2.16 -12.10 -13.21
CA ARG A 78 2.71 -13.30 -12.58
C ARG A 78 4.19 -13.08 -12.30
N GLY A 79 4.65 -13.47 -11.13
CA GLY A 79 6.08 -13.47 -10.82
C GLY A 79 6.40 -13.73 -9.36
N HIS A 80 5.68 -13.09 -8.42
CA HIS A 80 5.86 -13.40 -7.01
C HIS A 80 5.55 -14.87 -6.73
N THR A 81 6.38 -15.49 -5.89
CA THR A 81 6.27 -16.94 -5.59
C THR A 81 5.53 -17.21 -4.28
N ASP A 82 5.12 -16.16 -3.58
CA ASP A 82 4.29 -16.17 -2.38
C ASP A 82 3.38 -14.93 -2.39
N GLY A 83 2.43 -14.86 -1.45
CA GLY A 83 1.40 -13.83 -1.40
C GLY A 83 1.92 -12.42 -1.57
N ALA A 84 1.32 -11.67 -2.50
CA ALA A 84 1.63 -10.25 -2.69
C ALA A 84 0.96 -9.46 -1.57
N SER A 85 1.74 -8.77 -0.74
CA SER A 85 1.30 -8.18 0.52
C SER A 85 0.96 -6.69 0.42
N CYS A 86 1.60 -5.98 -0.51
CA CYS A 86 1.47 -4.53 -0.63
C CYS A 86 1.68 -4.07 -2.08
N VAL A 87 1.12 -2.90 -2.41
CA VAL A 87 1.17 -2.32 -3.75
C VAL A 87 1.06 -0.80 -3.71
N ASP A 88 1.77 -0.15 -4.62
CA ASP A 88 1.60 1.28 -4.90
C ASP A 88 1.89 1.59 -6.37
N ILE A 89 1.33 2.70 -6.86
CA ILE A 89 1.48 3.14 -8.26
C ILE A 89 2.47 4.30 -8.27
N ALA A 90 3.43 4.28 -9.20
CA ALA A 90 4.32 5.42 -9.39
C ALA A 90 3.52 6.68 -9.81
N PRO A 91 3.96 7.90 -9.45
CA PRO A 91 3.26 9.15 -9.75
C PRO A 91 3.01 9.40 -11.25
N ASP A 92 3.83 8.80 -12.12
CA ASP A 92 3.65 8.87 -13.57
C ASP A 92 2.52 7.98 -14.11
N GLY A 93 1.93 7.14 -13.26
CA GLY A 93 0.86 6.20 -13.58
C GLY A 93 1.27 5.04 -14.48
N ASN A 94 2.55 4.90 -14.83
CA ASN A 94 3.02 3.89 -15.79
C ASN A 94 3.62 2.66 -15.12
N LYS A 95 4.04 2.78 -13.85
CA LYS A 95 4.69 1.70 -13.10
C LYS A 95 3.88 1.31 -11.87
N LEU A 96 3.85 0.01 -11.60
CA LEU A 96 3.33 -0.56 -10.37
C LEU A 96 4.47 -1.13 -9.55
N TRP A 97 4.48 -0.89 -8.25
CA TRP A 97 5.41 -1.47 -7.29
C TRP A 97 4.66 -2.42 -6.38
N THR A 98 5.16 -3.63 -6.21
CA THR A 98 4.55 -4.65 -5.35
C THR A 98 5.60 -5.28 -4.45
N GLY A 99 5.20 -5.58 -3.21
CA GLY A 99 6.01 -6.33 -2.24
C GLY A 99 5.31 -7.63 -1.89
N SER A 100 6.09 -8.64 -1.51
CA SER A 100 5.57 -9.98 -1.25
C SER A 100 6.25 -10.65 -0.06
N LEU A 101 5.56 -11.69 0.41
CA LEU A 101 6.07 -12.67 1.37
C LEU A 101 7.22 -13.51 0.81
N ASP A 102 7.48 -13.46 -0.49
CA ASP A 102 8.65 -14.07 -1.15
C ASP A 102 9.95 -13.28 -0.94
N ALA A 103 9.92 -12.26 -0.08
CA ALA A 103 11.02 -11.34 0.20
C ALA A 103 11.51 -10.53 -1.01
N THR A 104 10.64 -10.32 -2.01
CA THR A 104 10.95 -9.47 -3.17
C THR A 104 10.06 -8.24 -3.26
N VAL A 105 10.64 -7.16 -3.77
CA VAL A 105 9.92 -6.03 -4.34
C VAL A 105 10.07 -6.07 -5.86
N ARG A 106 8.95 -5.90 -6.57
CA ARG A 106 8.91 -5.95 -8.04
C ARG A 106 8.31 -4.68 -8.61
N CYS A 107 8.86 -4.24 -9.74
CA CYS A 107 8.35 -3.14 -10.54
C CYS A 107 7.77 -3.68 -11.84
N TRP A 108 6.58 -3.22 -12.21
CA TRP A 108 5.85 -3.68 -13.40
C TRP A 108 5.57 -2.51 -14.32
N ASP A 109 5.71 -2.73 -15.63
CA ASP A 109 5.20 -1.81 -16.64
C ASP A 109 3.70 -2.06 -16.83
N LEU A 110 2.88 -1.04 -16.56
CA LEU A 110 1.42 -1.16 -16.66
C LEU A 110 0.93 -1.20 -18.11
N ARG A 111 1.67 -0.61 -19.05
CA ARG A 111 1.31 -0.62 -20.47
C ARG A 111 1.60 -2.00 -21.06
N GLU A 112 2.83 -2.46 -20.91
CA GLU A 112 3.30 -3.72 -21.50
C GLU A 112 2.88 -4.95 -20.68
N GLY A 113 2.64 -4.78 -19.38
CA GLY A 113 2.18 -5.87 -18.50
C GLY A 113 3.27 -6.85 -18.12
N ARG A 114 4.52 -6.40 -18.09
CA ARG A 114 5.68 -7.22 -17.75
C ARG A 114 6.46 -6.64 -16.59
N GLN A 115 7.22 -7.50 -15.94
CA GLN A 115 8.17 -7.10 -14.91
C GLN A 115 9.33 -6.29 -15.53
N LEU A 116 9.68 -5.18 -14.88
CA LEU A 116 10.82 -4.33 -15.22
C LEU A 116 12.00 -4.57 -14.30
N GLN A 117 11.75 -4.72 -13.00
CA GLN A 117 12.78 -4.85 -11.97
C GLN A 117 12.32 -5.81 -10.87
N GLN A 118 13.30 -6.43 -10.22
CA GLN A 118 13.14 -7.20 -9.00
C GLN A 118 14.29 -6.86 -8.06
N GLN A 119 13.97 -6.70 -6.78
CA GLN A 119 14.93 -6.51 -5.72
C GLN A 119 14.65 -7.53 -4.61
N ASP A 120 15.67 -8.29 -4.24
CA ASP A 120 15.60 -9.29 -3.19
C ASP A 120 15.99 -8.69 -1.85
N PHE A 121 15.27 -9.07 -0.80
CA PHE A 121 15.48 -8.67 0.59
C PHE A 121 15.75 -9.90 1.45
N ASN A 122 16.17 -9.67 2.70
CA ASN A 122 16.49 -10.73 3.66
C ASN A 122 15.28 -11.17 4.52
N SER A 123 14.11 -10.60 4.29
CA SER A 123 12.88 -10.88 5.03
C SER A 123 11.65 -10.48 4.23
N GLN A 124 10.49 -10.94 4.67
CA GLN A 124 9.22 -10.68 4.00
C GLN A 124 8.89 -9.19 3.97
N ILE A 125 8.26 -8.75 2.88
CA ILE A 125 7.79 -7.38 2.73
C ILE A 125 6.33 -7.33 3.18
N PHE A 126 5.98 -6.39 4.05
CA PHE A 126 4.59 -6.22 4.53
C PHE A 126 3.98 -4.91 4.05
N SER A 127 4.79 -3.87 3.85
CA SER A 127 4.31 -2.58 3.41
C SER A 127 5.30 -1.92 2.46
N LEU A 128 4.79 -1.10 1.55
CA LEU A 128 5.60 -0.24 0.71
C LEU A 128 4.81 1.02 0.35
N GLY A 129 5.53 2.05 -0.10
CA GLY A 129 4.95 3.26 -0.65
C GLY A 129 5.94 3.96 -1.56
N TYR A 130 5.46 4.50 -2.67
CA TYR A 130 6.25 5.31 -3.59
C TYR A 130 6.03 6.78 -3.24
N CYS A 131 7.12 7.55 -3.15
CA CYS A 131 7.04 8.95 -2.80
C CYS A 131 6.33 9.77 -3.90
N PRO A 132 5.26 10.53 -3.59
CA PRO A 132 4.46 11.23 -4.60
C PRO A 132 5.22 12.27 -5.43
N THR A 133 6.31 12.83 -4.88
CA THR A 133 7.01 13.98 -5.47
C THR A 133 8.46 13.70 -5.84
N SER A 134 8.99 12.53 -5.52
CA SER A 134 10.42 12.23 -5.71
C SER A 134 10.67 10.74 -5.91
N ASP A 135 11.86 10.41 -6.38
CA ASP A 135 12.22 9.07 -6.84
C ASP A 135 12.66 8.15 -5.70
N TRP A 136 11.82 8.03 -4.66
CA TRP A 136 12.08 7.21 -3.49
C TRP A 136 10.94 6.23 -3.24
N LEU A 137 11.31 4.98 -2.95
CA LEU A 137 10.40 3.92 -2.52
C LEU A 137 10.75 3.55 -1.08
N ALA A 138 9.78 3.62 -0.16
CA ALA A 138 9.95 3.12 1.19
C ALA A 138 9.34 1.72 1.32
N VAL A 139 10.02 0.84 2.04
CA VAL A 139 9.70 -0.59 2.16
C VAL A 139 9.77 -0.98 3.64
N GLY A 140 8.65 -1.46 4.20
CA GLY A 140 8.54 -1.96 5.56
C GLY A 140 8.57 -3.49 5.59
N MET A 141 9.44 -4.04 6.44
CA MET A 141 9.75 -5.47 6.45
C MET A 141 9.35 -6.17 7.76
N GLU A 142 9.33 -7.50 7.72
CA GLU A 142 9.07 -8.37 8.87
C GLU A 142 10.08 -8.14 10.02
N ARG A 143 11.36 -7.94 9.69
CA ARG A 143 12.47 -7.78 10.66
C ARG A 143 12.65 -6.34 11.17
N SER A 144 11.56 -5.61 11.34
CA SER A 144 11.49 -4.25 11.91
C SER A 144 12.22 -3.12 11.18
N SER A 145 12.97 -3.42 10.12
CA SER A 145 13.63 -2.40 9.32
C SER A 145 12.67 -1.77 8.31
N VAL A 146 12.87 -0.47 8.12
CA VAL A 146 12.35 0.28 6.98
C VAL A 146 13.53 0.58 6.05
N GLU A 147 13.45 0.20 4.78
CA GLU A 147 14.40 0.63 3.76
C GLU A 147 13.79 1.72 2.90
N VAL A 148 14.54 2.79 2.65
CA VAL A 148 14.17 3.85 1.70
C VAL A 148 15.16 3.81 0.54
N LEU A 149 14.66 3.48 -0.64
CA LEU A 149 15.44 3.12 -1.82
C LEU A 149 15.26 4.18 -2.88
N ARG A 150 16.36 4.63 -3.48
CA ARG A 150 16.28 5.44 -4.69
C ARG A 150 15.97 4.54 -5.86
N VAL A 151 14.94 4.85 -6.63
CA VAL A 151 14.48 3.95 -7.70
C VAL A 151 15.39 3.99 -8.93
N SER A 152 15.98 5.16 -9.24
CA SER A 152 16.87 5.34 -10.38
C SER A 152 18.35 5.10 -10.05
N GLY A 153 18.71 4.70 -8.83
CA GLY A 153 20.09 4.72 -8.37
C GLY A 153 20.37 3.76 -7.22
N PRO A 154 21.64 3.67 -6.78
CA PRO A 154 22.05 2.72 -5.74
C PRO A 154 21.82 3.24 -4.31
N ASP A 155 21.45 4.51 -4.15
CA ASP A 155 21.32 5.15 -2.84
C ASP A 155 20.20 4.50 -2.03
N LYS A 156 20.49 4.16 -0.77
CA LYS A 156 19.49 3.65 0.16
C LYS A 156 19.75 4.07 1.60
N TYR A 157 18.67 4.13 2.37
CA TYR A 157 18.68 4.36 3.81
C TYR A 157 18.02 3.19 4.53
N GLN A 158 18.55 2.83 5.70
CA GLN A 158 17.96 1.84 6.60
C GLN A 158 17.59 2.52 7.91
N LEU A 159 16.34 2.34 8.34
CA LEU A 159 15.78 2.99 9.51
C LEU A 159 15.36 1.94 10.54
N HIS A 160 15.68 2.18 11.80
CA HIS A 160 15.62 1.18 12.88
C HIS A 160 14.95 1.72 14.15
N LEU A 161 13.72 2.24 14.03
CA LEU A 161 12.91 2.65 15.20
C LEU A 161 11.76 1.71 15.52
N HIS A 162 11.60 0.61 14.76
CA HIS A 162 10.68 -0.45 15.12
C HIS A 162 11.44 -1.61 15.78
N GLU A 163 10.78 -2.24 16.75
CA GLU A 163 11.25 -3.45 17.46
C GLU A 163 10.55 -4.72 16.96
N SER A 164 9.56 -4.56 16.07
CA SER A 164 8.82 -5.65 15.46
C SER A 164 8.41 -5.31 14.03
N CYS A 165 7.62 -6.18 13.40
CA CYS A 165 7.22 -6.07 11.99
C CYS A 165 6.64 -4.70 11.63
N VAL A 166 7.05 -4.14 10.48
CA VAL A 166 6.50 -2.90 9.93
C VAL A 166 5.27 -3.21 9.07
N LEU A 167 4.09 -3.07 9.66
CA LEU A 167 2.82 -3.58 9.13
C LEU A 167 2.20 -2.69 8.07
N SER A 168 2.36 -1.37 8.18
CA SER A 168 1.80 -0.41 7.24
C SER A 168 2.75 0.77 7.02
N LEU A 169 2.65 1.38 5.84
CA LEU A 169 3.45 2.51 5.43
C LEU A 169 2.62 3.43 4.52
N LYS A 170 2.72 4.74 4.72
CA LYS A 170 2.07 5.72 3.85
C LYS A 170 2.91 7.00 3.74
N PHE A 171 3.17 7.43 2.51
CA PHE A 171 3.71 8.77 2.25
C PHE A 171 2.64 9.84 2.42
N ALA A 172 3.04 10.98 2.97
CA ALA A 172 2.27 12.21 2.86
C ALA A 172 2.23 12.65 1.39
N HIS A 173 1.14 13.27 0.95
CA HIS A 173 0.92 13.72 -0.42
C HIS A 173 1.94 14.78 -0.85
N SER A 174 2.42 15.59 0.10
CA SER A 174 3.55 16.50 -0.11
C SER A 174 4.88 15.80 -0.41
N GLY A 175 5.01 14.49 -0.17
CA GLY A 175 6.21 13.68 -0.33
C GLY A 175 7.36 14.01 0.64
N LYS A 176 7.16 15.01 1.51
CA LYS A 176 8.16 15.54 2.45
C LYS A 176 8.41 14.62 3.64
N TRP A 177 7.46 13.77 3.97
CA TRP A 177 7.51 12.83 5.08
C TRP A 177 6.62 11.62 4.79
N PHE A 178 6.78 10.57 5.59
CA PHE A 178 5.95 9.37 5.53
C PHE A 178 5.81 8.78 6.93
N ILE A 179 4.83 7.92 7.12
CA ILE A 179 4.61 7.20 8.37
C ILE A 179 4.80 5.70 8.17
N THR A 180 5.21 5.05 9.25
CA THR A 180 5.20 3.59 9.37
C THR A 180 4.52 3.18 10.65
N THR A 181 3.83 2.04 10.60
CA THR A 181 3.16 1.45 11.76
C THR A 181 3.69 0.05 12.02
N GLY A 182 3.76 -0.33 13.29
CA GLY A 182 4.40 -1.58 13.67
C GLY A 182 3.59 -2.45 14.62
N LYS A 183 3.97 -3.74 14.64
CA LYS A 183 3.45 -4.72 15.60
C LYS A 183 3.88 -4.41 17.04
N ASP A 184 4.92 -3.60 17.21
CA ASP A 184 5.43 -3.02 18.45
C ASP A 184 4.60 -1.85 19.01
N ASN A 185 3.40 -1.63 18.46
CA ASN A 185 2.46 -0.59 18.86
C ASN A 185 2.91 0.83 18.48
N LEU A 186 3.93 0.98 17.63
CA LEU A 186 4.45 2.29 17.26
C LEU A 186 3.83 2.82 15.96
N LEU A 187 3.57 4.13 15.96
CA LEU A 187 3.43 4.98 14.78
C LEU A 187 4.65 5.90 14.73
N ASN A 188 5.51 5.70 13.72
CA ASN A 188 6.69 6.52 13.49
C ASN A 188 6.46 7.43 12.28
N ALA A 189 6.84 8.71 12.38
CA ALA A 189 6.88 9.64 11.24
C ALA A 189 8.32 10.00 10.89
N TRP A 190 8.60 9.99 9.59
CA TRP A 190 9.95 10.04 9.03
C TRP A 190 10.08 11.14 8.00
N ARG A 191 11.21 11.84 8.01
CA ARG A 191 11.59 12.78 6.97
C ARG A 191 12.04 12.05 5.70
N THR A 192 11.49 12.44 4.55
CA THR A 192 11.97 11.91 3.26
C THR A 192 13.28 12.59 2.83
N PRO A 193 14.29 11.87 2.29
CA PRO A 193 14.40 10.40 2.18
C PRO A 193 15.20 9.73 3.30
N TYR A 194 16.04 10.48 4.02
CA TYR A 194 17.02 9.94 4.95
C TYR A 194 16.45 9.46 6.29
N GLY A 195 15.14 9.63 6.52
CA GLY A 195 14.42 9.06 7.65
C GLY A 195 14.79 9.64 9.01
N ALA A 196 14.98 10.96 9.09
CA ALA A 196 15.02 11.61 10.41
C ALA A 196 13.65 11.46 11.10
N SER A 197 13.64 11.06 12.36
CA SER A 197 12.42 10.95 13.16
C SER A 197 11.80 12.32 13.37
N ILE A 198 10.55 12.50 12.94
CA ILE A 198 9.76 13.72 13.12
C ILE A 198 8.97 13.63 14.42
N PHE A 199 8.25 12.51 14.59
CA PHE A 199 7.58 12.16 15.84
C PHE A 199 7.44 10.64 15.95
N GLN A 200 7.20 10.19 17.18
CA GLN A 200 6.85 8.81 17.49
C GLN A 200 5.67 8.83 18.46
N MET A 201 4.67 7.99 18.19
CA MET A 201 3.52 7.77 19.05
C MET A 201 3.42 6.29 19.37
N SER A 202 3.07 5.97 20.61
CA SER A 202 2.81 4.60 21.05
C SER A 202 1.31 4.42 21.28
N GLU A 203 0.73 3.39 20.66
CA GLU A 203 -0.65 2.99 20.85
C GLU A 203 -0.76 1.86 21.89
N SER A 204 -1.99 1.55 22.30
CA SER A 204 -2.30 0.48 23.26
C SER A 204 -2.10 -0.93 22.71
N SER A 205 -1.96 -1.10 21.39
CA SER A 205 -1.80 -2.39 20.72
C SER A 205 -1.15 -2.22 19.35
N SER A 206 -0.92 -3.33 18.65
CA SER A 206 -0.27 -3.37 17.34
C SER A 206 -1.01 -2.48 16.35
N VAL A 207 -0.28 -1.65 15.61
CA VAL A 207 -0.87 -0.70 14.67
C VAL A 207 -0.80 -1.30 13.26
N LEU A 208 -1.95 -1.82 12.80
CA LEU A 208 -2.06 -2.74 11.66
C LEU A 208 -2.16 -2.02 10.31
N SER A 209 -2.75 -0.83 10.29
CA SER A 209 -3.01 -0.07 9.08
C SER A 209 -2.92 1.42 9.33
N CYS A 210 -2.63 2.19 8.28
CA CYS A 210 -2.66 3.65 8.33
C CYS A 210 -3.14 4.26 7.02
N ASP A 211 -3.60 5.50 7.09
CA ASP A 211 -3.79 6.38 5.94
C ASP A 211 -3.54 7.84 6.31
N ILE A 212 -3.27 8.67 5.31
CA ILE A 212 -3.06 10.12 5.45
C ILE A 212 -4.07 10.82 4.54
N SER A 213 -4.71 11.89 5.03
CA SER A 213 -5.63 12.69 4.22
C SER A 213 -4.90 13.40 3.06
N VAL A 214 -5.64 13.73 2.00
CA VAL A 214 -5.09 14.35 0.77
C VAL A 214 -4.45 15.72 0.98
N ASP A 215 -4.83 16.42 2.05
CA ASP A 215 -4.28 17.70 2.49
C ASP A 215 -3.15 17.56 3.52
N ASP A 216 -2.75 16.32 3.84
CA ASP A 216 -1.75 15.98 4.86
C ASP A 216 -2.11 16.44 6.30
N CYS A 217 -3.36 16.83 6.56
CA CYS A 217 -3.80 17.36 7.86
C CYS A 217 -4.24 16.29 8.86
N PHE A 218 -4.56 15.07 8.41
CA PHE A 218 -5.02 13.99 9.27
C PHE A 218 -4.28 12.69 9.00
N ILE A 219 -3.99 11.96 10.08
CA ILE A 219 -3.54 10.57 10.03
C ILE A 219 -4.64 9.72 10.67
N VAL A 220 -4.94 8.57 10.07
CA VAL A 220 -5.80 7.55 10.68
C VAL A 220 -5.00 6.27 10.83
N THR A 221 -5.10 5.62 11.98
CA THR A 221 -4.52 4.30 12.24
C THR A 221 -5.59 3.28 12.60
N GLY A 222 -5.40 2.02 12.22
CA GLY A 222 -6.21 0.89 12.66
C GLY A 222 -5.43 0.00 13.62
N SER A 223 -6.03 -0.37 14.74
CA SER A 223 -5.32 -1.02 15.85
C SER A 223 -5.86 -2.41 16.19
N GLY A 224 -4.97 -3.27 16.70
CA GLY A 224 -5.27 -4.62 17.18
C GLY A 224 -6.22 -4.65 18.38
N ASP A 225 -6.46 -3.51 19.05
CA ASP A 225 -7.45 -3.36 20.11
C ASP A 225 -8.88 -3.08 19.60
N LYS A 226 -9.11 -3.28 18.29
CA LYS A 226 -10.41 -3.20 17.62
C LYS A 226 -10.96 -1.77 17.53
N LYS A 227 -10.09 -0.78 17.42
CA LYS A 227 -10.46 0.62 17.14
C LYS A 227 -9.65 1.21 15.99
N ALA A 228 -10.05 2.40 15.57
CA ALA A 228 -9.21 3.30 14.79
C ALA A 228 -8.97 4.59 15.56
N THR A 229 -7.81 5.20 15.38
CA THR A 229 -7.45 6.48 15.98
C THR A 229 -7.26 7.52 14.90
N VAL A 230 -7.78 8.73 15.10
CA VAL A 230 -7.59 9.87 14.20
C VAL A 230 -6.69 10.88 14.89
N TYR A 231 -5.66 11.33 14.19
CA TYR A 231 -4.71 12.34 14.64
C TYR A 231 -4.80 13.56 13.73
N GLU A 232 -4.85 14.75 14.33
CA GLU A 232 -4.62 16.01 13.62
C GLU A 232 -3.11 16.26 13.54
N VAL A 233 -2.64 16.60 12.34
CA VAL A 233 -1.23 16.81 12.05
C VAL A 233 -0.88 18.28 12.26
N ILE A 234 -0.04 18.54 13.26
CA ILE A 234 0.49 19.87 13.57
C ILE A 234 2.01 19.80 13.35
N LEU A 235 2.44 20.05 12.10
CA LEU A 235 3.85 19.98 11.65
C LEU A 235 4.41 21.36 11.30
#